data_AF-A0AA38FK31-F1
#
_entry.id   AF-A0AA38FK31-F1
#
_cell.length_a   1.000
_cell.length_b   1.000
_cell.length_c   1.000
_cell.angle_alpha   90.00
_cell.angle_beta   90.00
_cell.angle_gamma   90.00
#
_symmetry.space_group_name_H-M   'P 1'
#
loop_
_entity.id
_entity.type
_entity.pdbx_description
1 polymer ?
#
loop_
_entity_poly.entity_id
_entity_poly.type
_entity_poly.pdbx_seq_one_letter_code
_entity_poly.pdbx_strand_id
1 'polypeptide(L)'
;AYREAHLSQLESLDEARLDAEQWHRVYADWMCRQYNKKVYEHDIYEGDLVLTLDNRIDKKTGEGRKFQPKWLDPYRVMKDCGNGAYLLSTLE
;
A
#
# COMPACT_ATOMS: atom_id res chain seq x y z
N ALA A 1 4.98 32.62 38.43
CA ALA A 1 3.60 32.09 38.48
C ALA A 1 2.99 31.86 37.09
N TYR A 2 2.44 32.87 36.38
CA TYR A 2 1.72 32.65 35.11
C TYR A 2 2.61 32.05 34.01
N ARG A 3 3.83 32.58 33.84
CA ARG A 3 4.77 32.10 32.81
C ARG A 3 5.19 30.64 33.05
N GLU A 4 5.44 30.27 34.29
CA GLU A 4 5.83 28.90 34.67
C GLU A 4 4.69 27.91 34.44
N ALA A 5 3.45 28.29 34.81
CA ALA A 5 2.27 27.47 34.55
C ALA A 5 2.04 27.27 33.05
N HIS A 6 2.24 28.31 32.24
CA HIS A 6 2.11 28.22 30.79
C HIS A 6 3.19 27.33 30.16
N LEU A 7 4.44 27.44 30.60
CA LEU A 7 5.54 26.59 30.11
C LEU A 7 5.29 25.12 30.45
N SER A 8 4.90 24.82 31.68
CA SER A 8 4.56 23.44 32.09
C SER A 8 3.42 22.85 31.27
N GLN A 9 2.42 23.67 30.91
CA GLN A 9 1.34 23.23 30.02
C GLN A 9 1.87 22.90 28.61
N LEU A 10 2.80 23.69 28.07
CA LEU A 10 3.39 23.42 26.76
C LEU A 10 4.26 22.16 26.77
N GLU A 11 5.05 21.95 27.82
CA GLU A 11 5.85 20.74 28.00
C GLU A 11 4.96 19.49 28.04
N SER A 12 3.87 19.52 28.81
CA SER A 12 2.91 18.39 28.87
C SER A 12 2.27 18.09 27.51
N LEU A 13 1.97 19.11 26.71
CA LEU A 13 1.45 18.92 25.37
C LEU A 13 2.48 18.30 24.42
N ASP A 14 3.75 18.68 24.56
CA ASP A 14 4.83 18.12 23.74
C ASP A 14 5.10 16.66 24.09
N GLU A 15 5.11 16.31 25.39
CA GLU A 15 5.20 14.92 25.86
C GLU A 15 4.07 14.07 25.27
N ALA A 16 2.82 14.54 25.34
CA ALA A 16 1.68 13.82 24.78
C ALA A 16 1.78 13.63 23.25
N ARG A 17 2.33 14.62 22.53
CA ARG A 17 2.57 14.50 21.08
C ARG A 17 3.66 13.48 20.77
N LEU A 18 4.78 13.52 21.51
CA LEU A 18 5.87 12.57 21.35
C LEU A 18 5.40 11.13 21.58
N ASP A 19 4.60 10.91 22.62
CA ASP A 19 4.01 9.60 22.88
C ASP A 19 3.11 9.15 21.74
N ALA A 20 2.20 10.02 21.27
CA ALA A 20 1.33 9.71 20.14
C ALA A 20 2.14 9.34 18.87
N GLU A 21 3.20 10.09 18.58
CA GLU A 21 4.09 9.79 17.45
C GLU A 21 4.78 8.43 17.60
N GLN A 22 5.26 8.09 18.80
CA GLN A 22 5.87 6.78 19.06
C GLN A 22 4.85 5.65 18.85
N TRP A 23 3.64 5.79 19.38
CA TRP A 23 2.56 4.82 19.19
C TRP A 23 2.21 4.64 17.71
N HIS A 24 2.12 5.72 16.94
CA HIS A 24 1.86 5.64 15.51
C HIS A 24 2.96 4.88 14.77
N ARG A 25 4.24 5.12 15.09
CA ARG A 25 5.37 4.39 14.48
C ARG A 25 5.31 2.91 14.82
N VAL A 26 5.14 2.56 16.10
CA VAL A 26 5.04 1.16 16.55
C VAL A 26 3.85 0.45 15.88
N TYR A 27 2.71 1.14 15.77
CA TYR A 27 1.53 0.59 15.12
C TYR A 27 1.76 0.36 13.63
N ALA A 28 2.37 1.32 12.93
CA ALA A 28 2.72 1.18 11.51
C ALA A 28 3.67 -0.03 11.29
N ASP A 29 4.71 -0.17 12.11
CA ASP A 29 5.63 -1.31 12.06
C ASP A 29 4.91 -2.64 12.29
N TRP A 30 4.01 -2.69 13.27
CA TRP A 30 3.22 -3.89 13.55
C TRP A 30 2.32 -4.27 12.37
N MET A 31 1.67 -3.28 11.76
CA MET A 31 0.86 -3.48 10.55
C MET A 31 1.70 -4.00 9.37
N CYS A 32 2.87 -3.41 9.13
CA CYS A 32 3.80 -3.88 8.09
C CYS A 32 4.24 -5.32 8.34
N ARG A 33 4.62 -5.66 9.58
CA ARG A 33 5.00 -7.04 9.95
C ARG A 33 3.86 -8.02 9.73
N GLN A 34 2.64 -7.66 10.12
CA GLN A 34 1.50 -8.54 10.01
C GLN A 34 1.07 -8.75 8.55
N TYR A 35 1.19 -7.72 7.71
CA TYR A 35 1.03 -7.83 6.26
C TYR A 35 2.11 -8.74 5.66
N ASN A 36 3.39 -8.43 5.90
CA ASN A 36 4.53 -9.14 5.32
C ASN A 36 4.57 -10.63 5.73
N LYS A 37 4.06 -11.01 6.91
CA LYS A 37 3.93 -12.43 7.31
C LYS A 37 3.12 -13.29 6.33
N LYS A 38 2.18 -12.69 5.59
CA LYS A 38 1.31 -13.38 4.64
C LYS A 38 1.66 -13.11 3.19
N VAL A 39 2.54 -12.14 2.94
CA VAL A 39 3.04 -11.86 1.59
C VAL A 39 4.14 -12.87 1.32
N TYR A 40 3.87 -13.76 0.37
CA TYR A 40 4.92 -14.56 -0.23
C TYR A 40 5.46 -13.78 -1.42
N GLU A 41 6.77 -13.57 -1.43
CA GLU A 41 7.46 -13.04 -2.60
C GLU A 41 7.26 -14.04 -3.73
N HIS A 42 6.58 -13.59 -4.79
CA HIS A 42 6.37 -14.38 -5.99
C HIS A 42 7.15 -13.71 -7.11
N ASP A 43 8.28 -14.31 -7.45
CA ASP A 43 9.05 -13.90 -8.62
C ASP A 43 8.26 -14.23 -9.88
N ILE A 44 8.18 -13.26 -10.79
CA ILE A 44 7.50 -13.38 -12.06
C ILE A 44 8.56 -13.59 -13.13
N TYR A 45 8.45 -14.68 -13.88
CA TYR A 45 9.38 -15.04 -14.94
C TYR A 45 8.74 -14.94 -16.33
N GLU A 46 9.59 -14.89 -17.35
CA GLU A 46 9.14 -14.97 -18.74
C GLU A 46 8.41 -16.30 -18.97
N GLY A 47 7.21 -16.21 -19.56
CA GLY A 47 6.31 -17.34 -19.79
C GLY A 47 5.20 -17.50 -18.74
N ASP A 48 5.29 -16.83 -17.59
CA ASP A 48 4.27 -16.90 -16.54
C ASP A 48 2.96 -16.25 -16.97
N LEU A 49 1.85 -16.75 -16.41
CA LEU A 49 0.53 -16.19 -16.60
C LEU A 49 0.19 -15.23 -15.46
N VAL A 50 -0.11 -13.99 -15.80
CA VAL A 50 -0.40 -12.92 -14.85
C VAL A 50 -1.70 -12.21 -15.20
N LEU A 51 -2.36 -11.63 -14.18
CA LEU A 51 -3.52 -10.76 -14.35
C LEU A 51 -3.09 -9.32 -14.14
N THR A 52 -3.59 -8.39 -14.96
CA THR A 52 -3.30 -6.96 -14.79
C THR A 52 -4.46 -6.24 -14.11
N LEU A 53 -4.17 -5.31 -13.22
CA LEU A 53 -5.19 -4.47 -12.61
C LEU A 53 -5.81 -3.51 -13.65
N ASP A 54 -7.13 -3.44 -13.71
CA ASP A 54 -7.83 -2.45 -14.54
C ASP A 54 -7.77 -1.06 -13.89
N ASN A 55 -6.75 -0.29 -14.25
CA ASN A 55 -6.54 1.09 -13.79
C ASN A 55 -7.67 2.05 -14.19
N ARG A 56 -8.59 1.65 -15.07
CA ARG A 56 -9.80 2.42 -15.41
C ARG A 56 -10.85 2.29 -14.31
N ILE A 57 -10.73 1.30 -13.42
CA ILE A 57 -11.74 1.01 -12.40
C ILE A 57 -11.65 1.91 -11.17
N ASP A 58 -10.48 2.46 -10.85
CA ASP A 58 -10.37 3.31 -9.66
C ASP A 58 -10.71 4.78 -9.93
N LYS A 59 -10.82 5.19 -11.19
CA LYS A 59 -10.90 6.62 -11.59
C LYS A 59 -12.29 7.21 -11.80
N LYS A 60 -13.38 6.45 -11.63
CA LYS A 60 -14.75 7.00 -11.83
C LYS A 60 -15.63 6.73 -10.62
N THR A 61 -15.89 7.76 -9.83
CA THR A 61 -16.91 7.75 -8.78
C THR A 61 -18.29 7.72 -9.44
N GLY A 62 -18.97 6.57 -9.46
CA GLY A 62 -20.30 6.46 -10.06
C GLY A 62 -20.95 5.09 -9.85
N GLU A 63 -22.27 5.09 -9.69
CA GLU A 63 -23.15 3.93 -9.51
C GLU A 63 -22.96 2.93 -10.68
N GLY A 64 -22.53 1.71 -10.38
CA GLY A 64 -22.28 0.65 -11.38
C GLY A 64 -20.99 -0.16 -11.20
N ARG A 65 -20.12 0.20 -10.25
CA ARG A 65 -18.82 -0.49 -10.00
C ARG A 65 -18.84 -1.64 -8.99
N LYS A 66 -19.84 -1.73 -8.12
CA LYS A 66 -19.89 -2.81 -7.14
C LYS A 66 -19.96 -4.14 -7.91
N PHE A 67 -19.05 -5.06 -7.59
CA PHE A 67 -18.91 -6.38 -8.23
C PHE A 67 -18.33 -6.41 -9.65
N GLN A 68 -17.75 -5.32 -10.17
CA GLN A 68 -16.96 -5.42 -11.41
C GLN A 68 -15.58 -6.06 -11.14
N PRO A 69 -15.08 -6.94 -12.04
CA PRO A 69 -13.75 -7.51 -11.92
C PRO A 69 -12.69 -6.40 -11.93
N LYS A 70 -11.82 -6.38 -10.90
CA LYS A 70 -10.69 -5.42 -10.84
C LYS A 70 -9.49 -5.85 -11.68
N TRP A 71 -9.44 -7.13 -12.02
CA TRP A 71 -8.36 -7.74 -12.80
C TRP A 71 -8.88 -7.99 -14.21
N LEU A 72 -8.07 -7.63 -15.21
CA LEU A 72 -8.33 -7.93 -16.61
C LEU A 72 -7.99 -9.40 -16.92
N ASP A 73 -8.16 -9.77 -18.18
CA ASP A 73 -7.88 -11.10 -18.70
C ASP A 73 -6.45 -11.58 -18.40
N PRO A 74 -6.19 -12.90 -18.49
CA PRO A 74 -4.84 -13.44 -18.33
C PRO A 74 -3.91 -13.00 -19.46
N TYR A 75 -2.69 -12.63 -19.11
CA TYR A 75 -1.61 -12.30 -20.02
C TYR A 75 -0.43 -13.23 -19.78
N ARG A 76 0.36 -13.45 -20.83
CA ARG A 76 1.66 -14.11 -20.70
C ARG A 76 2.76 -13.07 -20.59
N VAL A 77 3.68 -13.27 -19.67
CA VAL A 77 4.90 -12.46 -19.56
C VAL A 77 5.81 -12.83 -20.72
N MET A 78 6.12 -11.85 -21.58
CA MET A 78 7.06 -12.04 -22.69
C MET A 78 8.49 -11.70 -22.30
N LYS A 79 8.66 -10.64 -21.51
CA LYS A 79 10.00 -10.14 -21.17
C LYS A 79 10.00 -9.41 -19.83
N ASP A 80 11.03 -9.64 -19.03
CA ASP A 80 11.37 -8.78 -17.89
C ASP A 80 12.14 -7.54 -18.37
N CYS A 81 11.57 -6.35 -18.16
CA CYS A 81 12.20 -5.07 -18.49
C CYS A 81 13.03 -4.50 -17.33
N GLY A 82 13.03 -5.17 -16.17
CA GLY A 82 13.66 -4.75 -14.93
C GLY A 82 12.80 -3.77 -14.12
N ASN A 83 13.19 -3.57 -12.85
CA ASN A 83 12.55 -2.63 -11.92
C ASN A 83 11.03 -2.87 -11.74
N GLY A 84 10.58 -4.12 -11.84
CA GLY A 84 9.18 -4.52 -11.72
C GLY A 84 8.31 -4.21 -12.95
N ALA A 85 8.92 -3.89 -14.09
CA ALA A 85 8.22 -3.70 -15.35
C ALA A 85 8.31 -4.95 -16.23
N TYR A 86 7.17 -5.41 -16.74
CA TYR A 86 7.07 -6.60 -17.58
C TYR A 86 6.37 -6.28 -18.90
N LEU A 87 6.87 -6.84 -19.99
CA LEU A 87 6.19 -6.83 -21.28
C LEU A 87 5.22 -7.99 -21.32
N LEU A 88 3.95 -7.71 -21.60
CA LEU A 88 2.88 -8.70 -21.59
C LEU A 88 2.32 -8.92 -23.01
N SER A 89 1.94 -10.15 -23.31
CA SER A 89 1.17 -10.50 -24.51
C SER A 89 -0.19 -11.08 -24.15
N THR A 90 -1.20 -10.75 -24.94
CA THR A 90 -2.49 -11.44 -24.90
C THR A 90 -2.30 -12.91 -25.24
N LEU A 91 -3.12 -13.78 -24.64
CA LEU A 91 -3.21 -15.18 -25.03
C LEU A 91 -3.99 -15.25 -26.35
N GLU A 92 -3.33 -15.64 -27.44
CA GLU A 92 -3.99 -15.98 -28.71
C GLU A 92 -4.82 -17.27 -28.61
#